data_AF-A0A1Q7TDC3-F1
#
_entry.id   AF-A0A1Q7TDC3-F1
#
_cell.length_a   1.000
_cell.length_b   1.000
_cell.length_c   1.000
_cell.angle_alpha   90.00
_cell.angle_beta   90.00
_cell.angle_gamma   90.00
#
_symmetry.space_group_name_H-M   'P 1'
#
loop_
_entity.id
_entity.type
_entity.pdbx_description
1 polymer ?
#
loop_
_entity_poly.entity_id
_entity_poly.type
_entity_poly.pdbx_seq_one_letter_code
_entity_poly.pdbx_strand_id
1 'polypeptide(L)'
;MKLPTQEKVRYHLVRWVWVPALALVAHVAFPSGSADVAPLLEPGARSDKEIVAPFNFVVNKSEDELQREAEELAASAKPIYEFRQRAYDSTVTTLAAFFSSVDAAGDQGPQAIIRAARDYGVPLTPQEAAYLSKGGKRRAMQQALVAGSSAHLRSVPEPRQTAPSRRRLERR
;
A
#
# COMPACT_ATOMS: atom_id res chain seq x y z
N MET A 1 -55.47 -60.09 8.12
CA MET A 1 -54.35 -59.77 7.21
C MET A 1 -53.63 -61.08 6.86
N LYS A 2 -53.37 -61.37 5.58
CA LYS A 2 -52.68 -62.60 5.15
C LYS A 2 -51.17 -62.44 5.36
N LEU A 3 -50.56 -63.33 6.15
CA LEU A 3 -49.11 -63.32 6.38
C LEU A 3 -48.37 -63.66 5.07
N PRO A 4 -47.23 -63.01 4.78
CA PRO A 4 -46.45 -63.32 3.59
C PRO A 4 -45.84 -64.73 3.67
N THR A 5 -45.97 -65.50 2.60
CA THR A 5 -45.32 -66.80 2.47
C THR A 5 -43.80 -66.66 2.46
N GLN A 6 -43.08 -67.68 2.94
CA GLN A 6 -41.62 -67.69 3.06
C GLN A 6 -40.91 -67.37 1.73
N GLU A 7 -41.46 -67.84 0.61
CA GLU A 7 -40.94 -67.57 -0.73
C GLU A 7 -41.04 -66.10 -1.12
N LYS A 8 -42.12 -65.41 -0.73
CA LYS A 8 -42.27 -63.97 -0.95
C LYS A 8 -41.26 -63.20 -0.13
N VAL A 9 -41.06 -63.57 1.12
CA VAL A 9 -40.04 -62.95 1.99
C VAL A 9 -38.65 -63.12 1.37
N ARG A 10 -38.30 -64.33 0.91
CA ARG A 10 -37.01 -64.60 0.25
C ARG A 10 -36.83 -63.79 -1.03
N TYR A 11 -37.87 -63.72 -1.87
CA TYR A 11 -37.85 -62.94 -3.11
C TYR A 11 -37.61 -61.45 -2.84
N HIS A 12 -38.33 -60.89 -1.87
CA HIS A 12 -38.15 -59.50 -1.50
C HIS A 12 -36.78 -59.26 -0.86
N LEU A 13 -36.28 -60.16 -0.01
CA LEU A 13 -34.94 -60.03 0.58
C LEU A 13 -33.84 -60.03 -0.49
N VAL A 14 -33.84 -60.97 -1.43
CA VAL A 14 -32.83 -61.03 -2.51
C VAL A 14 -32.92 -59.80 -3.42
N ARG A 15 -34.12 -59.27 -3.65
CA ARG A 15 -34.29 -58.01 -4.40
C ARG A 15 -33.71 -56.81 -3.65
N TRP A 16 -33.97 -56.73 -2.34
CA TRP A 16 -33.62 -55.57 -1.54
C TRP A 16 -32.18 -55.59 -1.04
N VAL A 17 -31.52 -56.75 -0.93
CA VAL A 17 -30.13 -56.86 -0.41
C VAL A 17 -29.13 -56.06 -1.23
N TRP A 18 -29.39 -55.88 -2.53
CA TRP A 18 -28.53 -55.09 -3.41
C TRP A 18 -28.51 -53.61 -3.05
N VAL A 19 -29.62 -53.06 -2.53
CA VAL A 19 -29.71 -51.64 -2.17
C VAL A 19 -28.71 -51.25 -1.06
N PRO A 20 -28.71 -51.88 0.13
CA PRO A 20 -27.73 -51.58 1.17
C PRO A 20 -26.33 -52.06 0.79
N ALA A 21 -26.19 -53.15 0.01
CA ALA A 21 -24.89 -53.61 -0.45
C ALA A 21 -24.21 -52.56 -1.37
N LEU A 22 -24.93 -52.03 -2.37
CA LEU A 22 -24.43 -50.96 -3.23
C LEU A 22 -24.18 -49.67 -2.44
N ALA A 23 -25.05 -49.33 -1.49
CA ALA A 23 -24.85 -48.17 -0.63
C ALA A 23 -23.56 -48.32 0.21
N LEU A 24 -23.31 -49.50 0.77
CA LEU A 24 -22.09 -49.79 1.53
C LEU A 24 -20.84 -49.75 0.64
N VAL A 25 -20.90 -50.33 -0.56
CA VAL A 25 -19.80 -50.27 -1.55
C VAL A 25 -19.51 -48.82 -1.92
N ALA A 26 -20.53 -48.01 -2.21
CA ALA A 26 -20.35 -46.59 -2.50
C ALA A 26 -19.73 -45.85 -1.32
N HIS A 27 -20.19 -46.12 -0.09
CA HIS A 27 -19.67 -45.48 1.11
C HIS A 27 -18.19 -45.82 1.37
N VAL A 28 -17.76 -47.05 1.09
CA VAL A 28 -16.37 -47.50 1.28
C VAL A 28 -15.48 -47.05 0.12
N ALA A 29 -15.97 -47.12 -1.12
CA ALA A 29 -15.20 -46.75 -2.31
C ALA A 29 -15.02 -45.23 -2.44
N PHE A 30 -16.03 -44.48 -2.03
CA PHE A 30 -16.02 -43.03 -1.92
C PHE A 30 -16.20 -42.68 -0.44
N PRO A 31 -15.18 -42.88 0.40
CA PRO A 31 -15.23 -42.36 1.75
C PRO A 31 -15.55 -40.87 1.59
N SER A 32 -16.59 -40.40 2.27
CA SER A 32 -16.97 -39.00 2.29
C SER A 32 -15.85 -38.24 3.01
N GLY A 33 -14.72 -38.07 2.31
CA GLY A 33 -13.71 -37.09 2.64
C GLY A 33 -14.47 -35.79 2.63
N SER A 34 -14.61 -35.22 3.82
CA SER A 34 -15.20 -33.92 4.10
C SER A 34 -15.39 -33.16 2.81
N ALA A 35 -16.60 -33.28 2.24
CA ALA A 35 -17.02 -32.29 1.28
C ALA A 35 -17.13 -31.04 2.15
N ASP A 36 -16.01 -30.33 2.29
CA ASP A 36 -15.96 -28.90 2.55
C ASP A 36 -16.53 -28.28 1.26
N VAL A 37 -17.76 -28.67 0.91
CA VAL A 37 -18.62 -27.87 0.06
C VAL A 37 -18.83 -26.65 0.92
N ALA A 38 -17.94 -25.67 0.70
CA ALA A 38 -18.09 -24.35 1.25
C ALA A 38 -19.58 -24.01 1.10
N PRO A 39 -20.27 -23.66 2.21
CA PRO A 39 -21.67 -23.29 2.13
C PRO A 39 -21.81 -22.30 0.99
N LEU A 40 -22.81 -22.48 0.11
CA LEU A 40 -23.08 -21.52 -0.96
C LEU A 40 -23.13 -20.15 -0.28
N LEU A 41 -22.09 -19.35 -0.49
CA LEU A 41 -21.99 -18.04 0.11
C LEU A 41 -23.16 -17.26 -0.49
N GLU A 42 -24.05 -16.76 0.37
CA GLU A 42 -25.08 -15.84 -0.09
C GLU A 42 -24.39 -14.67 -0.82
N PRO A 43 -24.93 -14.14 -1.93
CA PRO A 43 -24.32 -13.04 -2.65
C PRO A 43 -23.96 -11.87 -1.70
N GLY A 44 -22.66 -11.65 -1.48
CA GLY A 44 -22.13 -10.64 -0.54
C GLY A 44 -21.48 -11.21 0.73
N ALA A 45 -21.60 -12.51 1.02
CA ALA A 45 -20.92 -13.17 2.12
C ALA A 45 -19.43 -13.39 1.81
N ARG A 46 -18.57 -13.09 2.78
CA ARG A 46 -17.12 -13.27 2.71
C ARG A 46 -16.76 -14.63 3.31
N SER A 47 -15.97 -15.43 2.61
CA SER A 47 -15.49 -16.72 3.14
C SER A 47 -14.61 -16.51 4.37
N ASP A 48 -14.86 -17.28 5.44
CA ASP A 48 -14.02 -17.31 6.65
C ASP A 48 -12.68 -18.02 6.40
N LYS A 49 -12.56 -18.76 5.28
CA LYS A 49 -11.35 -19.45 4.85
C LYS A 49 -10.82 -18.84 3.56
N GLU A 50 -9.51 -18.63 3.50
CA GLU A 50 -8.81 -18.25 2.27
C GLU A 50 -8.76 -19.45 1.32
N ILE A 51 -9.67 -19.48 0.34
CA ILE A 51 -9.67 -20.50 -0.70
C ILE A 51 -8.77 -20.00 -1.84
N VAL A 52 -7.56 -20.53 -1.91
CA VAL A 52 -6.63 -20.29 -3.03
C VAL A 52 -6.77 -21.45 -4.01
N ALA A 53 -6.95 -21.15 -5.30
CA ALA A 53 -7.05 -22.18 -6.33
C ALA A 53 -5.77 -23.06 -6.34
N PRO A 54 -5.89 -24.40 -6.44
CA PRO A 54 -4.74 -25.31 -6.39
C PRO A 54 -3.84 -25.25 -7.63
N PHE A 55 -4.21 -24.48 -8.65
CA PHE A 55 -3.38 -24.24 -9.83
C PHE A 55 -3.55 -22.81 -10.32
N ASN A 56 -2.49 -22.29 -10.95
CA ASN A 56 -2.46 -20.94 -11.47
C ASN A 56 -3.15 -20.91 -12.84
N PHE A 57 -4.10 -20.00 -13.01
CA PHE A 57 -4.63 -19.67 -14.32
C PHE A 57 -3.73 -18.61 -14.95
N VAL A 58 -3.13 -18.93 -16.09
CA VAL A 58 -2.39 -17.94 -16.88
C VAL A 58 -3.42 -17.12 -17.65
N VAL A 59 -3.74 -15.94 -17.12
CA VAL A 59 -4.55 -14.94 -17.83
C VAL A 59 -3.62 -14.20 -18.78
N ASN A 60 -3.65 -14.55 -20.06
CA ASN A 60 -2.93 -13.82 -21.09
C ASN A 60 -3.62 -12.49 -21.32
N LYS A 61 -3.15 -11.44 -20.66
CA LYS A 61 -3.53 -10.06 -20.97
C LYS A 61 -2.77 -9.58 -22.19
N SER A 62 -3.39 -8.74 -23.00
CA SER A 62 -2.70 -8.05 -24.08
C SER A 62 -1.77 -6.95 -23.52
N GLU A 63 -0.71 -6.61 -24.25
CA GLU A 63 0.21 -5.51 -23.88
C GLU A 63 -0.55 -4.17 -23.72
N ASP A 64 -1.58 -3.94 -24.56
CA ASP A 64 -2.41 -2.74 -24.52
C ASP A 64 -3.25 -2.65 -23.22
N GLU A 65 -3.74 -3.77 -22.70
CA GLU A 65 -4.47 -3.82 -21.43
C GLU A 65 -3.53 -3.63 -20.23
N LEU A 66 -2.33 -4.21 -20.28
CA LEU A 66 -1.31 -4.02 -19.25
C LEU A 66 -0.89 -2.55 -19.14
N GLN A 67 -0.71 -1.88 -20.27
CA GLN A 67 -0.32 -0.48 -20.31
C GLN A 67 -1.41 0.43 -19.72
N ARG A 68 -2.69 0.19 -20.05
CA ARG A 68 -3.83 0.94 -19.49
C ARG A 68 -3.95 0.76 -17.98
N GLU A 69 -3.84 -0.47 -17.49
CA GLU A 69 -3.85 -0.73 -16.05
C GLU A 69 -2.66 -0.08 -15.34
N ALA A 70 -1.46 -0.10 -15.95
CA ALA A 70 -0.28 0.55 -15.40
C ALA A 70 -0.45 2.08 -15.30
N GLU A 71 -1.08 2.70 -16.29
CA GLU A 71 -1.40 4.14 -16.29
C GLU A 71 -2.44 4.49 -15.22
N GLU A 72 -3.49 3.67 -15.05
CA GLU A 72 -4.48 3.83 -13.98
C GLU A 72 -3.89 3.62 -12.57
N LEU A 73 -2.98 2.66 -12.43
CA LEU A 73 -2.23 2.41 -11.18
C LEU A 73 -1.25 3.54 -10.86
N ALA A 74 -0.53 4.05 -11.86
CA ALA A 74 0.36 5.18 -11.70
C ALA A 74 -0.40 6.46 -11.31
N ALA A 75 -1.60 6.67 -11.88
CA ALA A 75 -2.46 7.79 -11.54
C ALA A 75 -3.08 7.68 -10.13
N SER A 76 -3.25 6.47 -9.60
CA SER A 76 -3.84 6.23 -8.27
C SER A 76 -2.81 6.08 -7.15
N ALA A 77 -1.54 5.89 -7.48
CA ALA A 77 -0.46 5.79 -6.50
C ALA A 77 -0.22 7.14 -5.80
N LYS A 78 -0.51 7.20 -4.50
CA LYS A 78 -0.14 8.34 -3.67
C LYS A 78 1.40 8.43 -3.58
N PRO A 79 2.01 9.61 -3.80
CA PRO A 79 3.45 9.77 -3.63
C PRO A 79 3.88 9.30 -2.23
N ILE A 80 4.85 8.38 -2.19
CA ILE A 80 5.48 7.95 -0.95
C ILE A 80 6.58 8.97 -0.65
N TYR A 81 6.34 9.83 0.33
CA TYR A 81 7.32 10.81 0.79
C TYR A 81 8.30 10.12 1.74
N GLU A 82 9.52 9.86 1.26
CA GLU A 82 10.62 9.39 2.11
C GLU A 82 11.42 10.57 2.64
N PHE A 83 11.60 10.64 3.96
CA PHE A 83 12.51 11.59 4.54
C PHE A 83 13.97 11.21 4.21
N ARG A 84 14.71 12.15 3.62
CA ARG A 84 16.14 11.99 3.34
C ARG A 84 16.93 13.08 4.05
N GLN A 85 17.66 12.69 5.10
CA GLN A 85 18.49 13.58 5.90
C GLN A 85 19.42 14.46 5.03
N ARG A 86 20.05 13.86 4.01
CA ARG A 86 20.98 14.57 3.11
C ARG A 86 20.31 15.73 2.37
N ALA A 87 19.05 15.55 1.95
CA ALA A 87 18.29 16.60 1.25
C ALA A 87 17.85 17.71 2.22
N TYR A 88 17.59 17.36 3.48
CA TYR A 88 17.34 18.33 4.53
C TYR A 88 18.58 19.18 4.81
N ASP A 89 19.72 18.53 5.05
CA ASP A 89 20.98 19.21 5.35
C ASP A 89 21.40 20.15 4.20
N SER A 90 21.20 19.72 2.94
CA SER A 90 21.43 20.60 1.78
C SER A 90 20.48 21.79 1.77
N THR A 91 19.21 21.61 2.12
CA THR A 91 18.22 22.70 2.16
C THR A 91 18.56 23.71 3.25
N VAL A 92 18.94 23.25 4.44
CA VAL A 92 19.39 24.11 5.55
C VAL A 92 20.62 24.90 5.15
N THR A 93 21.59 24.25 4.49
CA THR A 93 22.82 24.90 4.01
C THR A 93 22.50 25.97 2.96
N THR A 94 21.64 25.67 1.98
CA THR A 94 21.20 26.63 0.97
C THR A 94 20.46 27.81 1.58
N LEU A 95 19.60 27.57 2.57
CA LEU A 95 18.87 28.63 3.26
C LEU A 95 19.82 29.57 4.02
N ALA A 96 20.83 29.01 4.69
CA ALA A 96 21.85 29.80 5.38
C ALA A 96 22.66 30.65 4.39
N ALA A 97 23.05 30.09 3.25
CA ALA A 97 23.76 30.80 2.19
C ALA A 97 22.93 31.96 1.61
N PHE A 98 21.63 31.72 1.36
CA PHE A 98 20.68 32.75 0.92
C PHE A 98 20.59 33.92 1.91
N PHE A 99 20.39 33.65 3.20
CA PHE A 99 20.30 34.75 4.17
C PHE A 99 21.64 35.48 4.34
N SER A 100 22.76 34.79 4.21
CA SER A 100 24.09 35.43 4.21
C SER A 100 24.28 36.36 3.01
N SER A 101 23.79 36.00 1.80
CA SER A 101 23.88 36.87 0.62
C SER A 101 22.99 38.11 0.76
N VAL A 102 21.77 37.92 1.27
CA VAL A 102 20.82 39.02 1.53
C VAL A 102 21.32 39.93 2.65
N ASP A 103 21.99 39.39 3.67
CA ASP A 103 22.59 40.18 4.76
C ASP A 103 23.70 41.09 4.23
N ALA A 104 24.62 40.56 3.41
CA ALA A 104 25.67 41.33 2.76
C ALA A 104 25.13 42.41 1.80
N ALA A 105 24.00 42.14 1.14
CA ALA A 105 23.32 43.11 0.28
C ALA A 105 22.48 44.14 1.06
N GLY A 106 22.23 43.91 2.36
CA GLY A 106 21.35 44.73 3.18
C GLY A 106 21.76 46.19 3.28
N ASP A 107 23.07 46.43 3.37
CA ASP A 107 23.64 47.77 3.51
C ASP A 107 23.65 48.58 2.19
N GLN A 108 23.48 47.89 1.06
CA GLN A 108 23.44 48.48 -0.29
C GLN A 108 22.01 48.85 -0.73
N GLY A 109 21.01 48.51 0.08
CA GLY A 109 19.62 48.86 -0.12
C GLY A 109 18.78 47.81 -0.87
N PRO A 110 17.46 48.06 -1.02
CA PRO A 110 16.50 47.04 -1.47
C PRO A 110 16.78 46.45 -2.87
N GLN A 111 17.39 47.23 -3.77
CA GLN A 111 17.71 46.75 -5.11
C GLN A 111 18.84 45.72 -5.11
N ALA A 112 19.81 45.83 -4.20
CA ALA A 112 20.86 44.85 -4.02
C ALA A 112 20.29 43.54 -3.47
N ILE A 113 19.35 43.61 -2.53
CA ILE A 113 18.64 42.45 -1.98
C ILE A 113 17.86 41.69 -3.07
N ILE A 114 17.16 42.40 -3.97
CA ILE A 114 16.43 41.78 -5.09
C ILE A 114 17.39 41.01 -5.99
N ARG A 115 18.58 41.56 -6.27
CA ARG A 115 19.61 40.90 -7.07
C ARG A 115 20.17 39.66 -6.36
N ALA A 116 20.56 39.80 -5.10
CA ALA A 116 21.07 38.70 -4.29
C ALA A 116 20.06 37.56 -4.13
N ALA A 117 18.76 37.85 -4.04
CA ALA A 117 17.71 36.84 -3.95
C ALA A 117 17.47 36.11 -5.28
N ARG A 118 17.65 36.81 -6.42
CA ARG A 118 17.53 36.22 -7.75
C ARG A 118 18.57 35.14 -8.01
N ASP A 119 19.77 35.26 -7.45
CA ASP A 119 20.83 34.24 -7.56
C ASP A 119 20.42 32.89 -6.93
N TYR A 120 19.46 32.91 -6.00
CA TYR A 120 18.88 31.73 -5.36
C TYR A 120 17.50 31.37 -5.94
N GLY A 121 17.10 31.99 -7.05
CA GLY A 121 15.80 31.75 -7.69
C GLY A 121 14.60 32.27 -6.91
N VAL A 122 14.80 33.18 -5.94
CA VAL A 122 13.72 33.75 -5.12
C VAL A 122 13.32 35.11 -5.68
N PRO A 123 12.18 35.23 -6.39
CA PRO A 123 11.71 36.53 -6.86
C PRO A 123 11.16 37.34 -5.67
N LEU A 124 11.80 38.47 -5.39
CA LEU A 124 11.33 39.41 -4.37
C LEU A 124 10.68 40.64 -5.02
N THR A 125 9.52 41.02 -4.49
CA THR A 125 8.92 42.32 -4.78
C THR A 125 9.70 43.44 -4.09
N PRO A 126 9.57 44.70 -4.55
CA PRO A 126 10.21 45.84 -3.89
C PRO A 126 9.81 46.00 -2.41
N GLN A 127 8.56 45.67 -2.06
CA GLN A 127 8.07 45.74 -0.68
C GLN A 127 8.71 44.68 0.22
N GLU A 128 8.86 43.45 -0.28
CA GLU A 128 9.54 42.36 0.44
C GLU A 128 11.02 42.66 0.62
N ALA A 129 11.68 43.20 -0.39
CA ALA A 129 13.08 43.64 -0.29
C ALA A 129 13.24 44.79 0.73
N ALA A 130 12.31 45.73 0.77
CA ALA A 130 12.28 46.80 1.78
C ALA A 130 11.96 46.27 3.20
N TYR A 131 11.23 45.16 3.31
CA TYR A 131 11.02 44.48 4.58
C TYR A 131 12.30 43.77 5.05
N LEU A 132 12.98 43.08 4.14
CA LEU A 132 14.22 42.33 4.39
C LEU A 132 15.45 43.22 4.60
N SER A 133 15.43 44.48 4.17
CA SER A 133 16.51 45.43 4.46
C SER A 133 16.64 45.71 5.96
N LYS A 134 15.55 45.59 6.72
CA LYS A 134 15.56 45.72 8.18
C LYS A 134 16.17 44.46 8.81
N GLY A 135 17.42 44.55 9.28
CA GLY A 135 18.17 43.42 9.84
C GLY A 135 17.44 42.63 10.94
N GLY A 136 16.67 43.32 11.81
CA GLY A 136 15.84 42.64 12.81
C GLY A 136 14.70 41.80 12.21
N LYS A 137 14.06 42.28 11.13
CA LYS A 137 13.00 41.56 10.41
C LYS A 137 13.56 40.38 9.62
N ARG A 138 14.71 40.57 8.99
CA ARG A 138 15.47 39.51 8.30
C ARG A 138 15.84 38.36 9.24
N ARG A 139 16.45 38.66 10.39
CA ARG A 139 16.81 37.64 11.39
C ARG A 139 15.61 36.90 11.96
N ALA A 140 14.52 37.62 12.25
CA ALA A 140 13.29 37.00 12.73
C ALA A 140 12.70 36.02 11.69
N MET A 141 12.72 36.39 10.40
CA MET A 141 12.27 35.52 9.32
C MET A 141 13.16 34.27 9.16
N GLN A 142 14.48 34.44 9.21
CA GLN A 142 15.42 33.33 9.17
C GLN A 142 15.16 32.33 10.31
N GLN A 143 15.00 32.82 11.54
CA GLN A 143 14.71 31.98 12.71
C GLN A 143 13.38 31.26 12.58
N ALA A 144 12.32 31.93 12.10
CA ALA A 144 11.02 31.31 11.89
C ALA A 144 11.08 30.16 10.86
N LEU A 145 11.83 30.32 9.77
CA LEU A 145 11.98 29.28 8.74
C LEU A 145 12.78 28.07 9.25
N VAL A 146 13.84 28.30 10.04
CA VAL A 146 14.62 27.22 10.65
C VAL A 146 13.81 26.49 11.73
N ALA A 147 13.06 27.21 12.56
CA ALA A 147 12.21 26.62 13.58
C ALA A 147 11.04 25.83 12.97
N GLY A 148 10.40 26.37 11.93
CA GLY A 148 9.28 25.73 11.23
C GLY A 148 9.69 24.44 10.52
N SER A 149 10.84 24.43 9.84
CA SER A 149 11.38 23.22 9.21
C SER A 149 11.71 22.14 10.24
N SER A 150 12.24 22.51 11.41
CA SER A 150 12.51 21.57 12.51
C SER A 150 11.22 21.03 13.17
N ALA A 151 10.16 21.84 13.25
CA ALA A 151 8.87 21.42 13.79
C ALA A 151 8.14 20.45 12.86
N HIS A 152 8.20 20.69 11.54
CA HIS A 152 7.59 19.81 10.54
C HIS A 152 8.18 18.39 10.61
N LEU A 153 9.51 18.26 10.79
CA LEU A 153 10.17 16.97 10.93
C LEU A 153 9.64 16.12 12.09
N ARG A 154 9.29 16.75 13.22
CA ARG A 154 8.71 16.03 14.37
C ARG A 154 7.29 15.52 14.13
N SER A 155 6.60 16.08 13.14
CA SER A 155 5.22 15.70 12.79
C SER A 155 5.13 14.62 11.71
N VAL A 156 6.25 14.27 11.06
CA VAL A 156 6.27 13.21 10.05
C VAL A 156 6.20 11.86 10.77
N PRO A 157 5.17 11.02 10.51
CA PRO A 157 5.08 9.71 11.11
C PRO A 157 6.24 8.83 10.64
N GLU A 158 6.95 8.22 11.60
CA GLU A 158 7.99 7.23 11.34
C GLU A 158 7.47 6.15 10.37
N PRO A 159 8.24 5.77 9.34
CA PRO A 159 7.85 4.66 8.47
C PRO A 159 7.69 3.42 9.34
N ARG A 160 6.50 2.79 9.29
CA ARG A 160 6.32 1.46 9.88
C ARG A 160 7.39 0.56 9.27
N GLN A 161 8.38 0.17 10.06
CA GLN A 161 9.33 -0.85 9.70
C GLN A 161 8.52 -2.10 9.33
N THR A 162 8.43 -2.38 8.04
CA THR A 162 7.89 -3.64 7.55
C THR A 162 8.84 -4.73 8.03
N ALA A 163 8.28 -5.65 8.81
CA ALA A 163 8.99 -6.77 9.42
C ALA A 163 9.88 -7.49 8.39
N PRO A 164 11.06 -7.98 8.79
CA PRO A 164 12.00 -8.61 7.87
C PRO A 164 11.36 -9.82 7.22
N SER A 165 11.26 -9.77 5.88
CA SER A 165 10.86 -10.92 5.06
C SER A 165 11.81 -12.07 5.32
N ARG A 166 11.30 -13.12 5.97
CA ARG A 166 11.94 -14.44 6.06
C ARG A 166 12.01 -15.06 4.66
N ARG A 167 13.00 -14.66 3.87
CA ARG A 167 13.46 -15.40 2.69
C ARG A 167 14.96 -15.65 2.81
N ARG A 168 15.32 -16.61 3.67
CA ARG A 168 16.63 -17.27 3.60
C ARG A 168 16.57 -18.59 4.36
N LEU A 169 16.16 -19.63 3.65
CA LEU A 169 16.34 -21.07 3.88
C LEU A 169 15.42 -21.65 2.79
N GLU A 170 15.90 -22.00 1.61
CA GLU A 170 16.55 -23.29 1.34
C GLU A 170 17.48 -23.17 0.11
N ARG A 171 18.78 -23.37 0.33
CA ARG A 171 19.70 -23.94 -0.66
C ARG A 171 20.74 -24.72 0.12
N ARG A 172 20.53 -26.02 0.27
CA ARG A 172 21.56 -27.05 0.31
C ARG A 172 20.96 -28.32 -0.26
#